data_AF-A0A2E0UM42-F1
#
_entry.id   AF-A0A2E0UM42-F1
#
_cell.length_a   1.000
_cell.length_b   1.000
_cell.length_c   1.000
_cell.angle_alpha   90.00
_cell.angle_beta   90.00
_cell.angle_gamma   90.00
#
_symmetry.space_group_name_H-M   'P 1'
#
loop_
_entity.id
_entity.type
_entity.pdbx_description
1 polymer ?
#
loop_
_entity_poly.entity_id
_entity_poly.type
_entity_poly.pdbx_seq_one_letter_code
_entity_poly.pdbx_strand_id
1 'polypeptide(L)'
;MLSQKRIDELEEIIVSKIAHILHDVYGEKTDDLSVQNVRGKLMFKGDPHLNELRLALERIQRKEYGICIFCKGEIGYDILYELPTAHFCRNCADSLVQRRNAAVSGKRVYGS
;
A
#
# COMPACT_ATOMS: atom_id res chain seq x y z
N MET A 1 -4.72 0.39 -18.25
CA MET A 1 -3.72 -0.50 -17.62
C MET A 1 -2.46 0.33 -17.43
N LEU A 2 -1.83 0.31 -16.25
CA LEU A 2 -0.62 1.11 -16.00
C LEU A 2 0.49 0.68 -16.97
N SER A 3 1.23 1.66 -17.50
CA SER A 3 2.40 1.37 -18.32
C SER A 3 3.52 0.78 -17.46
N GLN A 4 4.36 -0.08 -18.05
CA GLN A 4 5.51 -0.67 -17.34
C GLN A 4 6.38 0.42 -16.69
N LYS A 5 6.66 1.51 -17.42
CA LYS A 5 7.41 2.66 -16.90
C LYS A 5 6.82 3.23 -15.60
N ARG A 6 5.49 3.35 -15.49
CA ARG A 6 4.83 3.84 -14.27
C ARG A 6 4.91 2.83 -13.13
N ILE A 7 4.91 1.54 -13.44
CA ILE A 7 5.07 0.48 -12.44
C ILE A 7 6.50 0.52 -11.88
N ASP A 8 7.50 0.68 -12.74
CA ASP A 8 8.91 0.78 -12.34
C ASP A 8 9.13 2.02 -11.43
N GLU A 9 8.58 3.17 -11.82
CA GLU A 9 8.61 4.39 -10.98
C GLU A 9 7.96 4.17 -9.59
N LEU A 10 6.82 3.47 -9.55
CA LEU A 10 6.13 3.18 -8.29
C LEU A 10 6.88 2.14 -7.43
N GLU A 11 7.55 1.18 -8.06
CA GLU A 11 8.42 0.21 -7.39
C GLU A 11 9.57 0.92 -6.68
N GLU A 12 10.25 1.85 -7.36
CA GLU A 12 11.33 2.66 -6.77
C GLU A 12 10.85 3.46 -5.56
N ILE A 13 9.66 4.07 -5.64
CA ILE A 13 9.05 4.81 -4.52
C ILE A 13 8.81 3.88 -3.32
N ILE A 14 8.30 2.67 -3.55
CA ILE A 14 8.04 1.70 -2.47
C ILE A 14 9.36 1.29 -1.80
N VAL A 15 10.38 0.97 -2.59
CA VAL A 15 11.71 0.58 -2.09
C VAL A 15 12.33 1.70 -1.28
N SER A 16 12.28 2.94 -1.77
CA SER A 16 12.77 4.12 -1.06
C SER A 16 12.06 4.32 0.28
N LYS A 17 10.72 4.20 0.33
CA LYS A 17 9.96 4.29 1.58
C LYS A 17 10.37 3.22 2.58
N ILE A 18 10.53 1.96 2.14
CA ILE A 18 10.98 0.88 3.03
C ILE A 18 12.37 1.18 3.59
N ALA A 19 13.29 1.62 2.74
CA ALA A 19 14.65 1.97 3.15
C ALA A 19 14.67 3.07 4.22
N HIS A 20 13.89 4.13 4.02
CA HIS A 20 13.73 5.19 5.02
C HIS A 20 13.22 4.64 6.37
N ILE A 21 12.21 3.77 6.36
CA ILE A 21 11.69 3.17 7.60
C ILE A 21 12.75 2.29 8.26
N LEU A 22 13.47 1.47 7.50
CA LEU A 22 14.52 0.60 8.03
C LEU A 22 15.66 1.42 8.66
N HIS A 23 16.04 2.53 8.04
CA HIS A 23 17.05 3.43 8.58
C HIS A 23 16.54 4.20 9.80
N ASP A 24 15.41 4.89 9.68
CA ASP A 24 14.95 5.85 10.70
C ASP A 24 14.32 5.17 11.92
N VAL A 25 13.58 4.08 11.73
CA VAL A 25 12.87 3.39 12.81
C VAL A 25 13.72 2.27 13.41
N TYR A 26 14.49 1.56 12.59
CA TYR A 26 15.25 0.39 13.04
C TYR A 26 16.76 0.62 13.14
N GLY A 27 17.26 1.80 12.74
CA GLY A 27 18.69 2.10 12.75
C GLY A 27 19.51 1.20 11.84
N GLU A 28 18.89 0.51 10.88
CA GLU A 28 19.60 -0.39 10.00
C GLU A 28 20.33 0.38 8.91
N LYS A 29 21.60 0.02 8.71
CA LYS A 29 22.36 0.49 7.56
C LYS A 29 21.76 -0.10 6.29
N THR A 30 21.32 0.78 5.40
CA THR A 30 20.80 0.44 4.08
C THR A 30 21.88 0.70 3.04
N ASP A 31 23.02 0.02 3.19
CA ASP A 31 24.18 0.20 2.30
C ASP A 31 23.92 -0.39 0.90
N ASP A 32 22.97 -1.33 0.80
CA ASP A 32 22.48 -1.92 -0.46
C ASP A 32 20.94 -1.80 -0.53
N LEU A 33 20.46 -0.87 -1.36
CA LEU A 33 19.04 -0.59 -1.58
C LEU A 33 18.41 -1.46 -2.68
N SER A 34 18.92 -2.67 -2.89
CA SER A 34 18.32 -3.57 -3.88
C SER A 34 16.96 -4.09 -3.41
N VAL A 35 16.02 -4.26 -4.35
CA VAL A 35 14.69 -4.85 -4.09
C VAL A 35 14.80 -6.19 -3.34
N GLN A 36 15.80 -7.00 -3.68
CA GLN A 36 16.03 -8.31 -3.07
C GLN A 36 16.50 -8.18 -1.61
N ASN A 37 17.45 -7.29 -1.33
CA ASN A 37 17.97 -7.09 0.02
C ASN A 37 16.91 -6.51 0.95
N VAL A 38 16.16 -5.52 0.45
CA VAL A 38 15.05 -4.91 1.18
C VAL A 38 14.00 -5.97 1.54
N ARG A 39 13.60 -6.83 0.60
CA ARG A 39 12.66 -7.92 0.88
C ARG A 39 13.14 -8.91 1.94
N GLY A 40 14.42 -9.28 1.92
CA GLY A 40 15.00 -10.18 2.93
C GLY A 40 14.93 -9.61 4.35
N LYS A 41 15.19 -8.31 4.49
CA LYS A 41 15.12 -7.60 5.79
C LYS A 41 13.70 -7.50 6.36
N LEU A 42 12.68 -7.51 5.52
CA LEU A 42 11.28 -7.39 5.94
C LEU A 42 10.73 -8.65 6.62
N MET A 43 11.27 -9.84 6.32
CA MET A 43 10.70 -11.10 6.82
C MET A 43 10.71 -11.25 8.34
N PHE A 44 11.56 -10.50 9.04
CA PHE A 44 11.74 -10.61 10.49
C PHE A 44 11.13 -9.44 11.28
N LYS A 45 10.56 -8.45 10.60
CA LYS A 45 10.00 -7.27 11.25
C LYS A 45 8.47 -7.35 11.26
N GLY A 46 7.89 -7.45 12.45
CA GLY A 46 6.43 -7.50 12.67
C GLY A 46 5.72 -6.15 12.50
N ASP A 47 6.27 -5.28 11.66
CA ASP A 47 5.79 -3.91 11.47
C ASP A 47 4.69 -3.88 10.41
N PRO A 48 3.48 -3.43 10.75
CA PRO A 48 2.36 -3.44 9.83
C PRO A 48 2.58 -2.54 8.62
N HIS A 49 3.31 -1.42 8.78
CA HIS A 49 3.58 -0.50 7.69
C HIS A 49 4.58 -1.08 6.69
N LEU A 50 5.66 -1.69 7.20
CA LEU A 50 6.61 -2.43 6.37
C LEU A 50 5.96 -3.63 5.66
N ASN A 51 5.02 -4.30 6.33
CA ASN A 51 4.29 -5.41 5.75
C ASN A 51 3.40 -4.95 4.57
N GLU A 52 2.71 -3.81 4.68
CA GLU A 52 1.92 -3.27 3.57
C GLU A 52 2.78 -2.89 2.35
N LEU A 53 3.96 -2.29 2.58
CA LEU A 53 4.91 -1.98 1.52
C LEU A 53 5.48 -3.26 0.87
N ARG A 54 5.76 -4.31 1.66
CA ARG A 54 6.14 -5.63 1.15
C ARG A 54 5.06 -6.21 0.25
N LEU A 55 3.80 -6.18 0.70
CA LEU A 55 2.66 -6.69 -0.07
C LEU A 55 2.47 -5.92 -1.38
N ALA A 56 2.73 -4.61 -1.39
CA ALA A 56 2.74 -3.81 -2.62
C ALA A 56 3.80 -4.33 -3.62
N LEU A 57 5.03 -4.59 -3.17
CA LEU A 57 6.09 -5.18 -4.03
C LEU A 57 5.72 -6.58 -4.53
N GLU A 58 5.05 -7.40 -3.72
CA GLU A 58 4.59 -8.72 -4.15
C GLU A 58 3.53 -8.64 -5.24
N ARG A 59 2.60 -7.68 -5.14
CA ARG A 59 1.61 -7.40 -6.18
C ARG A 59 2.27 -6.95 -7.49
N ILE A 60 3.34 -6.16 -7.42
CA ILE A 60 4.11 -5.76 -8.61
C ILE A 60 4.68 -6.99 -9.30
N GLN A 61 5.37 -7.85 -8.55
CA GLN A 61 5.93 -9.10 -9.07
C GLN A 61 4.87 -10.02 -9.69
N ARG A 62 3.67 -10.08 -9.10
CA ARG A 62 2.55 -10.87 -9.61
C ARG A 62 1.80 -10.21 -10.77
N LYS A 63 2.16 -8.99 -11.16
CA LYS A 63 1.44 -8.16 -12.15
C LYS A 63 -0.01 -7.84 -11.75
N GLU A 64 -0.28 -7.78 -10.46
CA GLU A 64 -1.59 -7.44 -9.85
C GLU A 64 -1.60 -6.04 -9.22
N TYR A 65 -0.49 -5.31 -9.34
CA TYR A 65 -0.36 -3.97 -8.80
C TYR A 65 -1.19 -2.96 -9.59
N GLY A 66 -1.78 -2.01 -8.87
CA GLY A 66 -2.72 -1.04 -9.45
C GLY A 66 -4.09 -1.62 -9.84
N ILE A 67 -4.43 -2.84 -9.42
CA ILE A 67 -5.77 -3.40 -9.55
C ILE A 67 -6.49 -3.36 -8.20
N CYS A 68 -7.72 -2.83 -8.21
CA CYS A 68 -8.59 -2.74 -7.04
C CYS A 68 -9.03 -4.14 -6.59
N ILE A 69 -8.84 -4.46 -5.32
CA ILE A 69 -9.17 -5.80 -4.81
C ILE A 69 -10.69 -6.07 -4.81
N PHE A 70 -11.51 -5.01 -4.74
CA PHE A 70 -12.96 -5.10 -4.66
C PHE A 70 -13.63 -5.17 -6.04
N CYS A 71 -13.47 -4.15 -6.88
CA CYS A 71 -14.14 -4.08 -8.18
C CYS A 71 -13.32 -4.65 -9.34
N LYS A 72 -12.06 -5.06 -9.08
CA LYS A 72 -11.10 -5.50 -10.10
C LYS A 72 -10.76 -4.46 -11.19
N GLY A 73 -11.23 -3.23 -11.04
CA GLY A 73 -10.86 -2.10 -11.89
C GLY A 73 -9.50 -1.52 -11.53
N GLU A 74 -9.04 -0.56 -12.32
CA GLU A 74 -7.74 0.09 -12.13
C GLU A 74 -7.76 1.10 -10.98
N ILE A 75 -6.66 1.15 -10.23
CA ILE A 75 -6.37 2.20 -9.25
C ILE A 75 -5.61 3.30 -9.99
N GLY A 76 -6.04 4.55 -9.80
CA GLY A 76 -5.41 5.71 -10.42
C GLY A 76 -3.93 5.83 -10.04
N TYR A 77 -3.11 6.26 -11.00
CA TYR A 77 -1.68 6.49 -10.76
C TYR A 77 -1.46 7.56 -9.68
N ASP A 78 -2.28 8.61 -9.67
CA ASP A 78 -2.28 9.66 -8.64
C ASP A 78 -2.41 9.07 -7.23
N ILE A 79 -3.32 8.12 -7.06
CA ILE A 79 -3.56 7.44 -5.79
C ILE A 79 -2.36 6.58 -5.41
N LEU A 80 -1.80 5.81 -6.34
CA LEU A 80 -0.66 4.94 -6.06
C LEU A 80 0.62 5.74 -5.82
N TYR A 81 0.76 6.90 -6.45
CA TYR A 81 1.90 7.78 -6.25
C TYR A 81 1.88 8.39 -4.84
N GLU A 82 0.71 8.84 -4.38
CA GLU A 82 0.53 9.36 -3.02
C GLU A 82 0.55 8.23 -1.96
N LEU A 83 -0.17 7.14 -2.24
CA LEU A 83 -0.35 5.99 -1.37
C LEU A 83 -0.07 4.68 -2.13
N PRO A 84 1.21 4.24 -2.21
CA PRO A 84 1.59 3.05 -2.98
C PRO A 84 1.08 1.73 -2.37
N THR A 85 0.61 1.75 -1.13
CA THR A 85 -0.03 0.60 -0.49
C THR A 85 -1.54 0.51 -0.78
N ALA A 86 -2.09 1.38 -1.64
CA ALA A 86 -3.52 1.41 -1.92
C ALA A 86 -4.03 0.08 -2.53
N HIS A 87 -5.10 -0.46 -1.94
CA HIS A 87 -5.79 -1.66 -2.41
C HIS A 87 -7.11 -1.37 -3.13
N PHE A 88 -7.62 -0.14 -3.01
CA PHE A 88 -8.92 0.28 -3.55
C PHE A 88 -8.77 1.44 -4.53
N CYS A 89 -9.58 1.43 -5.59
CA CYS A 89 -9.75 2.63 -6.40
C CYS A 89 -10.56 3.68 -5.64
N ARG A 90 -10.52 4.95 -6.10
CA ARG A 90 -11.23 6.09 -5.49
C ARG A 90 -12.68 5.77 -5.15
N ASN A 91 -13.44 5.27 -6.12
CA ASN A 91 -14.86 4.96 -5.95
C ASN A 91 -15.12 3.91 -4.86
N CYS A 92 -14.27 2.87 -4.78
CA CYS A 92 -14.42 1.82 -3.76
C CYS A 92 -14.02 2.33 -2.38
N ALA A 93 -12.96 3.13 -2.28
CA ALA A 93 -12.53 3.76 -1.05
C ALA A 93 -13.63 4.71 -0.52
N ASP A 94 -14.19 5.56 -1.38
CA ASP A 94 -15.27 6.49 -1.01
C ASP A 94 -16.52 5.74 -0.54
N SER A 95 -16.88 4.65 -1.22
CA SER A 95 -18.01 3.79 -0.84
C SER A 95 -17.82 3.18 0.56
N LEU A 96 -16.61 2.75 0.90
CA LEU A 96 -16.29 2.21 2.24
C LEU A 96 -16.37 3.29 3.32
N VAL A 97 -15.86 4.49 3.03
CA VAL A 97 -15.93 5.63 3.95
C VAL A 97 -17.38 6.04 4.21
N GLN A 98 -18.20 6.13 3.17
CA GLN A 98 -19.63 6.43 3.29
C GLN A 98 -20.37 5.38 4.16
N ARG A 99 -20.12 4.09 3.93
CA ARG A 99 -20.69 3.01 4.75
C ARG A 99 -20.25 3.09 6.21
N ARG A 100 -18.97 3.39 6.46
CA ARG A 100 -18.45 3.61 7.82
C ARG A 100 -19.17 4.79 8.49
N ASN A 101 -19.30 5.91 7.79
CA ASN A 101 -19.95 7.11 8.33
C ASN A 101 -21.45 6.88 8.58
N ALA A 102 -22.12 6.11 7.73
CA ALA A 102 -23.51 5.70 7.93
C ALA A 102 -23.67 4.77 9.15
N ALA A 103 -22.76 3.81 9.35
CA ALA A 103 -22.77 2.92 10.51
C ALA A 103 -22.50 3.65 11.84
N VAL A 104 -21.67 4.71 11.81
CA VAL A 104 -21.42 5.56 12.98
C VAL A 104 -22.61 6.47 13.26
N SER A 105 -23.23 7.05 12.23
CA SER A 105 -24.40 7.93 12.35
C SER A 105 -25.68 7.19 12.74
N GLY A 106 -25.75 5.89 12.47
CA GLY A 106 -26.85 5.00 12.85
C GLY A 106 -26.86 4.57 14.32
N LYS A 107 -25.81 4.87 15.11
CA LYS A 107 -25.82 4.68 16.57
C LYS A 107 -26.45 5.89 17.27
N ARG A 108 -27.77 6.08 17.09
CA ARG A 108 -28.61 6.75 18.09
C ARG A 108 -29.88 5.93 18.29
N VAL A 109 -30.18 5.72 19.58
CA VAL A 109 -31.40 5.15 20.18
C VAL A 109 -31.51 3.62 20.18
N TYR A 110 -30.91 2.99 21.19
CA TYR A 110 -31.67 2.09 22.06
C TYR A 110 -31.56 2.63 23.48
N GLY A 111 -32.56 3.41 23.86
CA GLY A 111 -32.93 3.55 25.26
C GLY A 111 -33.99 2.49 25.57
N SER A 112 -33.86 1.87 26.73
CA SER A 112 -34.95 1.36 27.56
C SER A 112 -34.42 1.29 28.98
#